data_AF-A0A433D5J4-F1
#
_entry.id   AF-A0A433D5J4-F1
#
_cell.length_a   1.000
_cell.length_b   1.000
_cell.length_c   1.000
_cell.angle_alpha   90.00
_cell.angle_beta   90.00
_cell.angle_gamma   90.00
#
_symmetry.space_group_name_H-M   'P 1'
#
loop_
_entity.id
_entity.type
_entity.pdbx_description
1 polymer ?
#
loop_
_entity_poly.entity_id
_entity_poly.type
_entity_poly.pdbx_seq_one_letter_code
_entity_poly.pdbx_strand_id
1 'polypeptide(L)'
;MPFQTLLQVVEDCDNFPHTSATGTYTLVVGSIIVGRLLSSTVLAIREYSARQNEAPFVIGDGYVTFAKHINTTKERSQVIAEMLQAWREEKKFAALHGWRNELYAAYGDANQQGNIAFVFERAGAPLLGIPSYGVHLNAYVREDDGMLKMWIARRSLTKQTWPGMLDNCVR
;
A
#
# COMPACT_ATOMS: atom_id res chain seq x y z
N MET A 1 7.31 2.81 -24.00
CA MET A 1 6.82 3.80 -24.99
C MET A 1 6.42 5.04 -24.20
N PRO A 2 6.85 6.26 -24.56
CA PRO A 2 6.32 7.45 -23.91
C PRO A 2 4.81 7.57 -24.20
N PHE A 3 4.04 8.01 -23.22
CA PHE A 3 2.63 8.36 -23.42
C PHE A 3 2.52 9.50 -24.43
N GLN A 4 1.57 9.40 -25.35
CA GLN A 4 1.30 10.42 -26.37
C GLN A 4 0.25 11.43 -25.92
N THR A 5 -0.58 11.09 -24.93
CA THR A 5 -1.63 11.96 -24.41
C THR A 5 -1.69 11.91 -22.89
N LEU A 6 -2.25 12.96 -22.27
CA LEU A 6 -2.51 12.97 -20.83
C LEU A 6 -3.54 11.90 -20.42
N LEU A 7 -4.47 11.54 -21.33
CA LEU A 7 -5.45 10.50 -21.08
C LEU A 7 -4.77 9.13 -20.85
N GLN A 8 -3.77 8.80 -21.67
CA GLN A 8 -3.02 7.55 -21.50
C GLN A 8 -2.30 7.49 -20.15
N VAL A 9 -1.81 8.62 -19.64
CA VAL A 9 -1.20 8.70 -18.30
C VAL A 9 -2.24 8.39 -17.22
N VAL A 10 -3.43 8.97 -17.34
CA VAL A 10 -4.53 8.76 -16.39
C VAL A 10 -5.01 7.30 -16.44
N GLU A 11 -5.21 6.74 -17.62
CA GLU A 11 -5.63 5.34 -17.81
C GLU A 11 -4.59 4.33 -17.30
N ASP A 12 -3.30 4.61 -17.48
CA ASP A 12 -2.23 3.77 -16.92
C ASP A 12 -2.20 3.82 -15.39
N CYS A 13 -2.52 4.97 -14.79
CA CYS A 13 -2.59 5.13 -13.33
C CYS A 13 -3.88 4.55 -12.73
N ASP A 14 -5.02 4.73 -13.39
CA ASP A 14 -6.34 4.25 -12.97
C ASP A 14 -6.72 2.93 -13.67
N ASN A 15 -5.83 1.95 -13.54
CA ASN A 15 -6.01 0.63 -14.12
C ASN A 15 -6.71 -0.36 -13.18
N PHE A 16 -7.22 0.12 -12.04
CA PHE A 16 -7.93 -0.72 -11.08
C PHE A 16 -9.36 -1.00 -11.56
N PRO A 17 -9.83 -2.25 -11.57
CA PRO A 17 -11.19 -2.58 -12.00
C PRO A 17 -12.23 -2.01 -11.00
N HIS A 18 -12.95 -0.98 -11.43
CA HIS A 18 -13.98 -0.30 -10.62
C HIS A 18 -15.26 -1.13 -10.41
N THR A 19 -15.60 -2.03 -11.34
CA THR A 19 -16.69 -3.00 -11.17
C THR A 19 -16.23 -4.13 -10.25
N SER A 20 -17.10 -4.64 -9.36
CA SER A 20 -16.85 -5.73 -8.41
C SER A 20 -15.81 -6.72 -8.93
N ALA A 21 -14.54 -6.48 -8.59
CA ALA A 21 -13.42 -7.10 -9.25
C ALA A 21 -13.45 -8.59 -8.93
N THR A 22 -13.95 -9.38 -9.87
CA THR A 22 -14.00 -10.83 -9.77
C THR A 22 -12.59 -11.32 -9.45
N GLY A 23 -12.42 -12.03 -8.32
CA GLY A 23 -11.12 -12.56 -7.89
C GLY A 23 -10.32 -11.68 -6.91
N THR A 24 -10.93 -10.65 -6.31
CA THR A 24 -10.35 -9.92 -5.17
C THR A 24 -11.09 -10.21 -3.86
N TYR A 25 -10.38 -10.09 -2.74
CA TYR A 25 -10.92 -10.20 -1.39
C TYR A 25 -10.81 -8.84 -0.69
N THR A 26 -11.74 -8.52 0.21
CA THR A 26 -11.61 -7.35 1.07
C THR A 26 -10.86 -7.69 2.35
N LEU A 27 -9.86 -6.90 2.71
CA LEU A 27 -9.29 -6.92 4.06
C LEU A 27 -10.15 -6.04 4.97
N VAL A 28 -10.68 -6.61 6.05
CA VAL A 28 -11.69 -5.97 6.89
C VAL A 28 -11.25 -5.93 8.36
N VAL A 29 -11.50 -4.80 9.01
CA VAL A 29 -11.40 -4.63 10.47
C VAL A 29 -12.77 -4.19 10.99
N GLY A 30 -13.39 -5.03 11.82
CA GLY A 30 -14.79 -4.85 12.20
C GLY A 30 -15.71 -4.92 10.97
N SER A 31 -16.39 -3.82 10.65
CA SER A 31 -17.23 -3.67 9.45
C SER A 31 -16.58 -2.83 8.35
N ILE A 32 -15.34 -2.35 8.55
CA ILE A 32 -14.68 -1.42 7.64
C ILE A 32 -13.68 -2.16 6.75
N ILE A 33 -13.81 -1.94 5.44
CA ILE A 33 -12.83 -2.39 4.45
C ILE A 33 -11.61 -1.46 4.55
N VAL A 34 -10.47 -2.02 4.92
CA VAL A 34 -9.20 -1.28 5.05
C VAL A 34 -8.27 -1.51 3.86
N GLY A 35 -8.52 -2.55 3.06
CA GLY A 35 -7.75 -2.83 1.85
C GLY A 35 -8.40 -3.89 0.96
N ARG A 36 -7.78 -4.14 -0.20
CA ARG A 36 -8.19 -5.16 -1.17
C ARG A 36 -7.04 -6.06 -1.55
N LEU A 37 -7.27 -7.36 -1.47
CA LEU A 37 -6.26 -8.40 -1.66
C LEU A 37 -6.51 -9.12 -2.99
N LEU A 38 -5.42 -9.35 -3.72
CA LEU A 38 -5.45 -10.30 -4.84
C LEU A 38 -5.59 -11.72 -4.30
N SER A 39 -6.16 -12.63 -5.11
CA SER A 39 -6.25 -14.05 -4.77
C SER A 39 -4.89 -14.66 -4.42
N SER A 40 -3.82 -14.25 -5.10
CA SER A 40 -2.44 -14.67 -4.79
C SER A 40 -1.97 -14.22 -3.40
N THR A 41 -2.31 -13.00 -2.97
CA THR A 41 -2.04 -12.53 -1.60
C THR A 41 -2.82 -13.36 -0.58
N VAL A 42 -4.09 -13.67 -0.85
CA VAL A 42 -4.92 -14.49 0.07
C VAL A 42 -4.39 -15.91 0.21
N LEU A 43 -3.90 -16.51 -0.87
CA LEU A 43 -3.20 -17.80 -0.81
C LEU A 43 -1.95 -17.72 0.09
N ALA A 44 -1.16 -16.66 -0.05
CA ALA A 44 0.00 -16.44 0.82
C ALA A 44 -0.39 -16.24 2.30
N ILE A 45 -1.50 -15.55 2.58
CA ILE A 45 -2.04 -15.40 3.94
C ILE A 45 -2.46 -16.76 4.50
N ARG A 46 -3.10 -17.60 3.69
CA ARG A 46 -3.51 -18.96 4.08
C ARG A 46 -2.29 -19.82 4.43
N GLU A 47 -1.26 -19.81 3.59
CA GLU A 47 0.00 -20.53 3.83
C GLU A 47 0.76 -20.03 5.05
N TYR A 48 0.76 -18.72 5.30
CA TYR A 48 1.34 -18.13 6.51
C TYR A 48 0.54 -18.56 7.75
N SER A 49 -0.80 -18.47 7.69
CA SER A 49 -1.69 -18.82 8.81
C SER A 49 -1.59 -20.29 9.20
N ALA A 50 -1.42 -21.19 8.22
CA ALA A 50 -1.27 -22.63 8.44
C ALA A 50 0.03 -23.02 9.17
N ARG A 51 1.02 -22.12 9.23
CA ARG A 51 2.30 -22.33 9.94
C ARG A 51 2.28 -21.81 11.38
N GLN A 52 1.22 -21.11 11.79
CA GLN A 52 1.11 -20.56 13.13
C GLN A 52 0.42 -21.55 14.07
N ASN A 53 0.75 -21.50 15.37
CA ASN A 53 0.08 -22.32 16.39
C ASN A 53 -1.42 -21.97 16.47
N GLU A 54 -1.75 -20.68 16.38
CA GLU A 54 -3.11 -20.17 16.27
C GLU A 54 -3.19 -19.28 15.04
N ALA A 55 -4.15 -19.55 14.15
CA ALA A 55 -4.27 -18.83 12.88
C ALA A 55 -4.66 -17.36 13.14
N PRO A 56 -3.86 -16.37 12.70
CA PRO A 56 -4.11 -14.96 13.03
C PRO A 56 -5.17 -14.30 12.13
N PHE A 57 -5.60 -14.98 11.06
CA PHE A 57 -6.60 -14.49 10.11
C PHE A 57 -7.76 -15.47 9.94
N VAL A 58 -8.94 -14.91 9.70
CA VAL A 58 -10.14 -15.64 9.24
C VAL A 58 -10.36 -15.27 7.77
N ILE A 59 -10.40 -16.28 6.91
CA ILE A 59 -10.63 -16.13 5.46
C ILE A 59 -12.04 -16.65 5.17
N GLY A 60 -12.95 -15.75 4.82
CA GLY A 60 -14.31 -16.08 4.42
C GLY A 60 -14.52 -16.01 2.91
N ASP A 61 -15.79 -16.01 2.49
CA ASP A 61 -16.15 -15.83 1.08
C ASP A 61 -15.99 -14.36 0.68
N GLY A 62 -14.94 -14.07 -0.10
CA GLY A 62 -14.63 -12.71 -0.57
C GLY A 62 -14.02 -11.76 0.46
N TYR A 63 -13.68 -12.20 1.68
CA TYR A 63 -13.01 -11.35 2.67
C TYR A 63 -11.94 -12.06 3.51
N VAL A 64 -11.06 -11.25 4.08
CA VAL A 64 -10.07 -11.63 5.10
C VAL A 64 -10.21 -10.66 6.28
N THR A 65 -10.21 -11.19 7.50
CA THR A 65 -10.19 -10.38 8.73
C THR A 65 -9.25 -10.99 9.77
N PHE A 66 -8.96 -10.27 10.85
CA PHE A 66 -8.16 -10.79 11.94
C PHE A 66 -8.96 -11.77 12.80
N ALA A 67 -8.28 -12.77 13.37
CA ALA A 67 -8.88 -13.69 14.30
C ALA A 67 -9.32 -12.98 15.59
N LYS A 68 -10.29 -13.56 16.31
CA LYS A 68 -10.90 -12.92 17.50
C LYS A 68 -9.91 -12.60 18.62
N HIS A 69 -8.82 -13.35 18.72
CA HIS A 69 -7.75 -13.12 19.70
C HIS A 69 -6.80 -11.98 19.31
N ILE A 70 -6.89 -11.45 18.09
CA ILE A 70 -6.13 -10.30 17.57
C ILE A 70 -7.07 -9.11 17.49
N ASN A 71 -7.30 -8.43 18.61
CA ASN A 71 -8.38 -7.44 18.73
C ASN A 71 -7.89 -6.01 19.00
N THR A 72 -6.61 -5.80 19.28
CA THR A 72 -6.01 -4.47 19.43
C THR A 72 -5.24 -4.02 18.19
N THR A 73 -5.11 -2.70 18.01
CA THR A 73 -4.25 -2.11 16.96
C THR A 73 -2.82 -2.62 17.06
N LYS A 74 -2.30 -2.82 18.28
CA LYS A 74 -0.94 -3.32 18.50
C LYS A 74 -0.78 -4.77 18.03
N GLU A 75 -1.69 -5.66 18.40
CA GLU A 75 -1.63 -7.06 17.98
C GLU A 75 -1.78 -7.20 16.46
N ARG A 76 -2.73 -6.46 15.85
CA ARG A 76 -2.89 -6.42 14.40
C ARG A 76 -1.62 -5.95 13.70
N SER A 77 -0.99 -4.89 14.22
CA SER A 77 0.28 -4.38 13.67
C SER A 77 1.41 -5.40 13.78
N GLN A 78 1.50 -6.11 14.90
CA GLN A 78 2.50 -7.15 15.12
C GLN A 78 2.33 -8.31 14.14
N VAL A 79 1.11 -8.85 14.00
CA VAL A 79 0.79 -9.93 13.05
C VAL A 79 1.15 -9.52 11.62
N ILE A 80 0.79 -8.31 11.20
CA ILE A 80 1.10 -7.83 9.86
C ILE A 80 2.62 -7.68 9.69
N ALA A 81 3.33 -7.13 10.67
CA ALA A 81 4.78 -6.98 10.61
C ALA A 81 5.50 -8.33 10.49
N GLU A 82 5.13 -9.31 11.30
CA GLU A 82 5.69 -10.67 11.27
C GLU A 82 5.41 -11.38 9.94
N MET A 83 4.18 -11.28 9.43
CA MET A 83 3.80 -11.85 8.15
C MET A 83 4.60 -11.23 7.00
N LEU A 84 4.70 -9.90 6.94
CA LEU A 84 5.46 -9.21 5.89
C LEU A 84 6.96 -9.52 5.99
N GLN A 85 7.51 -9.65 7.20
CA GLN A 85 8.90 -10.03 7.41
C GLN A 85 9.17 -11.47 6.93
N ALA A 86 8.30 -12.42 7.27
CA ALA A 86 8.42 -13.79 6.79
C ALA A 86 8.38 -13.86 5.25
N TRP A 87 7.42 -13.17 4.61
CA TRP A 87 7.35 -13.11 3.14
C TRP A 87 8.54 -12.43 2.49
N ARG A 88 9.16 -11.46 3.18
CA ARG A 88 10.39 -10.81 2.72
C ARG A 88 11.56 -11.79 2.73
N GLU A 89 11.74 -12.53 3.83
CA GLU A 89 12.79 -13.54 3.98
C GLU A 89 12.63 -14.68 2.96
N GLU A 90 11.39 -15.11 2.74
CA GLU A 90 11.01 -16.09 1.71
C GLU A 90 11.13 -15.54 0.27
N LYS A 91 11.39 -14.23 0.10
CA LYS A 91 11.38 -13.52 -1.20
C LYS A 91 10.09 -13.78 -1.99
N LYS A 92 8.97 -13.93 -1.28
CA LYS A 92 7.67 -14.35 -1.84
C LYS A 92 7.08 -13.32 -2.79
N PHE A 93 7.33 -12.03 -2.51
CA PHE A 93 6.82 -10.92 -3.29
C PHE A 93 7.92 -9.91 -3.61
N ALA A 94 8.07 -9.58 -4.89
CA ALA A 94 9.03 -8.57 -5.34
C ALA A 94 8.79 -7.19 -4.70
N ALA A 95 7.54 -6.86 -4.35
CA ALA A 95 7.18 -5.62 -3.65
C ALA A 95 7.97 -5.45 -2.33
N LEU A 96 8.27 -6.55 -1.62
CA LEU A 96 8.97 -6.52 -0.34
C LEU A 96 10.49 -6.36 -0.47
N HIS A 97 11.04 -6.44 -1.68
CA HIS A 97 12.45 -6.08 -1.91
C HIS A 97 12.72 -4.60 -1.61
N GLY A 98 11.70 -3.76 -1.78
CA GLY A 98 11.76 -2.32 -1.55
C GLY A 98 11.59 -1.89 -0.09
N TRP A 99 11.90 -2.75 0.87
CA TRP A 99 11.78 -2.47 2.32
C TRP A 99 12.45 -1.15 2.71
N ARG A 100 11.75 -0.32 3.48
CA ARG A 100 12.13 1.06 3.81
C ARG A 100 12.37 1.29 5.30
N ASN A 101 11.88 0.41 6.18
CA ASN A 101 11.77 0.68 7.61
C ASN A 101 10.93 1.95 7.85
N GLU A 102 9.81 2.05 7.15
CA GLU A 102 8.89 3.18 7.18
C GLU A 102 7.47 2.63 7.37
N LEU A 103 6.89 2.91 8.53
CA LEU A 103 5.55 2.44 8.85
C LEU A 103 4.50 3.39 8.27
N TYR A 104 3.54 2.81 7.54
CA TYR A 104 2.29 3.44 7.16
C TYR A 104 1.17 2.99 8.09
N ALA A 105 0.08 3.77 8.13
CA ALA A 105 -1.12 3.46 8.89
C ALA A 105 -2.25 3.01 7.95
N ALA A 106 -2.92 1.92 8.32
CA ALA A 106 -4.20 1.53 7.76
C ALA A 106 -5.30 2.17 8.61
N TYR A 107 -6.24 2.84 7.98
CA TYR A 107 -7.34 3.53 8.67
C TYR A 107 -8.64 2.74 8.51
N GLY A 108 -9.46 2.72 9.57
CA GLY A 108 -10.76 2.04 9.57
C GLY A 108 -11.14 1.36 10.88
N ASP A 109 -10.61 1.81 12.02
CA ASP A 109 -11.09 1.37 13.33
C ASP A 109 -11.61 2.58 14.13
N ALA A 110 -12.93 2.79 14.06
CA ALA A 110 -13.60 3.90 14.74
C ALA A 110 -13.51 3.84 16.27
N ASN A 111 -13.14 2.69 16.84
CA ASN A 111 -12.96 2.55 18.29
C ASN A 111 -11.59 3.05 18.76
N GLN A 112 -10.70 3.40 17.82
CA GLN A 112 -9.34 3.83 18.12
C GLN A 112 -9.19 5.33 17.86
N GLN A 113 -8.45 6.00 18.74
CA GLN A 113 -8.10 7.41 18.53
C GLN A 113 -7.30 7.55 17.23
N GLY A 114 -7.73 8.46 16.36
CA GLY A 114 -7.11 8.65 15.04
C GLY A 114 -7.53 7.63 13.97
N ASN A 115 -8.52 6.77 14.26
CA ASN A 115 -9.09 5.81 13.31
C ASN A 115 -8.08 4.77 12.76
N ILE A 116 -6.97 4.52 13.48
CA ILE A 116 -5.91 3.62 13.02
C ILE A 116 -6.28 2.17 13.34
N ALA A 117 -6.47 1.37 12.29
CA ALA A 117 -6.72 -0.06 12.40
C ALA A 117 -5.44 -0.84 12.75
N PHE A 118 -4.33 -0.55 12.06
CA PHE A 118 -2.99 -1.08 12.34
C PHE A 118 -1.93 -0.27 11.59
N VAL A 119 -0.67 -0.43 11.97
CA VAL A 119 0.48 0.07 11.21
C VAL A 119 1.20 -1.09 10.53
N PHE A 120 1.84 -0.82 9.41
CA PHE A 120 2.49 -1.83 8.60
C PHE A 120 3.65 -1.21 7.82
N GLU A 121 4.62 -2.03 7.40
CA GLU A 121 5.72 -1.56 6.58
C GLU A 121 5.22 -1.09 5.20
N ARG A 122 5.67 0.10 4.77
CA ARG A 122 5.28 0.74 3.50
C ARG A 122 5.35 -0.19 2.30
N ALA A 123 6.36 -1.05 2.21
CA ALA A 123 6.53 -2.00 1.11
C ALA A 123 5.37 -3.02 0.99
N GLY A 124 4.61 -3.24 2.07
CA GLY A 124 3.43 -4.09 2.10
C GLY A 124 2.15 -3.45 1.55
N ALA A 125 2.12 -2.12 1.36
CA ALA A 125 0.94 -1.40 0.86
C ALA A 125 0.31 -2.02 -0.41
N PRO A 126 1.07 -2.30 -1.50
CA PRO A 126 0.50 -2.88 -2.72
C PRO A 126 0.00 -4.32 -2.53
N LEU A 127 0.53 -5.08 -1.56
CA LEU A 127 0.09 -6.45 -1.30
C LEU A 127 -1.23 -6.46 -0.52
N LEU A 128 -1.35 -5.57 0.46
CA LEU A 128 -2.53 -5.43 1.31
C LEU A 128 -3.64 -4.61 0.64
N GLY A 129 -3.31 -3.93 -0.47
CA GLY A 129 -4.20 -3.01 -1.19
C GLY A 129 -4.74 -1.90 -0.29
N ILE A 130 -3.90 -1.40 0.60
CA ILE A 130 -4.25 -0.34 1.54
C ILE A 130 -3.97 1.01 0.87
N PRO A 131 -4.93 1.96 0.90
CA PRO A 131 -4.70 3.31 0.40
C PRO A 131 -3.47 3.95 1.05
N SER A 132 -2.55 4.45 0.23
CA SER A 132 -1.36 5.17 0.68
C SER A 132 -1.50 6.66 0.41
N TYR A 133 -1.01 7.48 1.32
CA TYR A 133 -1.08 8.94 1.23
C TYR A 133 0.31 9.52 1.00
N GLY A 134 0.39 10.58 0.21
CA GLY A 134 1.63 11.29 -0.08
C GLY A 134 1.37 12.79 -0.19
N VAL A 135 2.40 13.59 0.09
CA VAL A 135 2.37 15.04 -0.08
C VAL A 135 3.27 15.39 -1.26
N HIS A 136 2.77 16.22 -2.17
CA HIS A 136 3.50 16.67 -3.35
C HIS A 136 3.51 18.20 -3.40
N LEU A 137 4.68 18.80 -3.60
CA LEU A 137 4.84 20.26 -3.69
C LEU A 137 5.13 20.71 -5.12
N ASN A 138 4.26 21.58 -5.64
CA ASN A 138 4.50 22.30 -6.88
C ASN A 138 5.12 23.67 -6.57
N ALA A 139 6.44 23.79 -6.75
CA ALA A 139 7.14 25.06 -6.56
C ALA A 139 7.33 25.77 -7.90
N TYR A 140 6.99 27.05 -7.97
CA TYR A 140 7.12 27.85 -9.18
C TYR A 140 7.50 29.29 -8.87
N VAL A 141 8.05 29.98 -9.86
CA VAL A 141 8.33 31.42 -9.83
C VAL A 141 7.65 32.10 -11.01
N ARG A 142 7.35 33.40 -10.86
CA ARG A 142 6.85 34.24 -11.93
C ARG A 142 7.87 35.35 -12.18
N GLU A 143 8.30 35.47 -13.43
CA GLU A 143 9.21 36.52 -13.88
C GLU A 143 8.45 37.85 -14.07
N ASP A 144 9.17 38.96 -14.22
CA ASP A 144 8.59 40.30 -14.38
C ASP A 144 7.70 40.43 -15.63
N ASP A 145 7.94 39.62 -16.67
CA ASP A 145 7.13 39.53 -17.89
C ASP A 145 5.86 38.67 -17.74
N GLY A 146 5.64 38.09 -16.56
CA GLY A 146 4.52 37.21 -16.25
C GLY A 146 4.76 35.74 -16.56
N MET A 147 5.91 35.35 -17.12
CA MET A 147 6.27 33.96 -17.44
C MET A 147 6.34 33.09 -16.17
N LEU A 148 5.73 31.91 -16.22
CA LEU A 148 5.74 30.93 -15.13
C LEU A 148 6.86 29.90 -15.35
N LYS A 149 7.74 29.72 -14.38
CA LYS A 149 8.74 28.64 -14.36
C LYS A 149 8.50 27.73 -13.18
N MET A 150 8.53 26.42 -13.40
CA MET A 150 8.33 25.41 -12.35
C MET A 150 9.65 24.72 -12.02
N TRP A 151 9.89 24.50 -10.73
CA TRP A 151 11.01 23.69 -10.26
C TRP A 151 10.70 22.21 -10.48
N ILE A 152 11.46 21.59 -11.38
CA ILE A 152 11.37 20.15 -11.68
C ILE A 152 12.65 19.47 -11.21
N ALA A 153 12.52 18.50 -10.31
CA ALA A 153 13.65 17.72 -9.83
C ALA A 153 13.93 16.54 -10.77
N ARG A 154 15.18 16.09 -10.80
CA ARG A 154 15.55 14.78 -11.35
C ARG A 154 15.89 13.84 -10.21
N ARG A 155 15.24 12.69 -10.17
CA ARG A 155 15.45 11.68 -9.12
C ARG A 155 16.87 11.13 -9.21
N SER A 156 17.51 10.94 -8.05
CA SER A 156 18.79 10.24 -7.98
C SER A 156 18.70 8.86 -8.66
N LEU A 157 19.77 8.48 -9.36
CA LEU A 157 19.89 7.16 -9.99
C LEU A 157 19.88 6.01 -8.98
N THR A 158 20.14 6.30 -7.70
CA THR A 158 20.12 5.30 -6.62
C THR A 158 18.75 5.11 -5.98
N LYS A 159 17.70 5.83 -6.41
CA LYS A 159 16.34 5.61 -5.89
C LYS A 159 15.83 4.24 -6.35
N GLN A 160 15.32 3.44 -5.41
CA GLN A 160 14.79 2.09 -5.72
C GLN A 160 13.59 2.10 -6.69
N THR A 161 12.82 3.20 -6.73
CA THR A 161 11.69 3.37 -7.66
C THR A 161 11.96 4.54 -8.57
N TRP A 162 11.75 4.33 -9.87
CA TRP A 162 11.84 5.37 -10.91
C TRP A 162 13.15 6.19 -10.87
N PRO A 163 14.34 5.55 -10.86
CA PRO A 163 15.61 6.28 -10.84
C PRO A 163 15.79 7.14 -12.10
N GLY A 164 16.32 8.36 -11.96
CA GLY A 164 16.61 9.27 -13.08
C GLY A 164 15.40 9.96 -13.72
N MET A 165 14.17 9.58 -13.35
CA MET A 165 12.94 10.22 -13.82
C MET A 165 12.78 11.63 -13.26
N LEU A 166 11.99 12.47 -13.93
CA LEU A 166 11.61 13.78 -13.42
C LEU A 166 10.57 13.64 -12.30
N ASP A 167 10.57 14.58 -11.36
CA ASP A 167 9.67 14.60 -10.20
C ASP A 167 9.34 16.04 -9.79
N ASN A 168 8.37 16.18 -8.89
CA ASN A 168 8.06 17.42 -8.19
C ASN A 168 9.24 17.90 -7.30
N CYS A 169 9.17 19.14 -6.83
CA CYS A 169 10.27 19.79 -6.11
C CYS A 169 10.58 19.14 -4.76
N VAL A 170 9.58 18.56 -4.09
CA VAL A 170 9.70 17.89 -2.79
C VAL A 170 8.88 16.61 -2.81
N ARG A 171 9.48 15.53 -2.29
CA ARG A 171 8.89 14.19 -2.15
C ARG A 171 9.05 13.68 -0.73
#